data_AF-A0A6G0SZK4-F1
#
_entry.id   AF-A0A6G0SZK4-F1
#
_cell.length_a   1.000
_cell.length_b   1.000
_cell.length_c   1.000
_cell.angle_alpha   90.00
_cell.angle_beta   90.00
_cell.angle_gamma   90.00
#
_symmetry.space_group_name_H-M   'P 1'
#
loop_
_entity.id
_entity.type
_entity.pdbx_description
1 polymer ?
#
loop_
_entity_poly.entity_id
_entity_poly.type
_entity_poly.pdbx_seq_one_letter_code
_entity_poly.pdbx_strand_id
1 'polypeptide(L)'
;MYSKLDKGDVAVFEKASSSFVVSNAEDASSVAKKSSGVLCKIGVKRANQLTPRCKSLYTESVILNKHLRCIKKRCLKFKDRLSVAEKMSDTLINSKLTSHMTKASAIFTRLQLRETNNKAKGRRFTLEEKLLSLLLYKRGAKSYDLLSKLFTLPGRRTLTNLLSKIPTDTGIDKTLIKVLKENVKNLSSKQRFCVVLFDEVSLDGNIQYNDSTGSISGFENNGLSRTQHFADHSLVFMIRGVVKKYKHPMSYTFCNSTTSSHDLAHQIRKVLQAIHLQRALILILNIIYKLLHTTTNNNLNIGGATDIS
;
A
#
# COMPACT_ATOMS: atom_id res chain seq x y z
N MET A 1 -14.93 25.65 -7.15
CA MET A 1 -15.51 24.78 -8.19
C MET A 1 -15.51 23.34 -7.69
N TYR A 2 -16.65 22.86 -7.22
CA TYR A 2 -16.81 21.48 -6.75
C TYR A 2 -16.74 20.53 -7.95
N SER A 3 -15.65 19.76 -8.04
CA SER A 3 -15.53 18.68 -9.00
C SER A 3 -16.53 17.58 -8.65
N LYS A 4 -17.43 17.31 -9.61
CA LYS A 4 -18.39 16.19 -9.58
C LYS A 4 -17.68 14.91 -9.12
N LEU A 5 -18.35 14.16 -8.24
CA LEU A 5 -17.96 12.81 -7.85
C LEU A 5 -17.91 11.95 -9.12
N ASP A 6 -16.70 11.64 -9.58
CA ASP A 6 -16.51 10.89 -10.81
C ASP A 6 -16.56 9.39 -10.48
N LYS A 7 -17.38 8.63 -11.21
CA LYS A 7 -17.49 7.16 -11.04
C LYS A 7 -16.15 6.44 -11.23
N GLY A 8 -15.14 7.12 -11.77
CA GLY A 8 -13.77 6.64 -11.93
C GLY A 8 -13.04 6.37 -10.61
N ASP A 9 -13.26 7.16 -9.56
CA ASP A 9 -12.49 7.04 -8.30
C ASP A 9 -12.82 5.76 -7.53
N VAL A 10 -14.10 5.34 -7.56
CA VAL A 10 -14.55 4.06 -6.99
C VAL A 10 -13.96 2.89 -7.78
N ALA A 11 -13.92 2.98 -9.12
CA ALA A 11 -13.36 1.94 -9.98
C ALA A 11 -11.84 1.75 -9.85
N VAL A 12 -11.09 2.80 -9.46
CA VAL A 12 -9.64 2.73 -9.17
C VAL A 12 -9.38 1.96 -7.88
N PHE A 13 -10.18 2.20 -6.84
CA PHE A 13 -10.10 1.45 -5.58
C PHE A 13 -10.40 -0.04 -5.80
N GLU A 14 -11.43 -0.37 -6.59
CA GLU A 14 -11.79 -1.76 -6.86
C GLU A 14 -10.73 -2.57 -7.62
N LYS A 15 -9.86 -1.90 -8.40
CA LYS A 15 -8.74 -2.54 -9.11
C LYS A 15 -7.48 -2.67 -8.27
N ALA A 16 -7.28 -1.83 -7.26
CA ALA A 16 -6.12 -1.90 -6.37
C ALA A 16 -6.21 -3.08 -5.39
N SER A 17 -7.42 -3.35 -4.86
CA SER A 17 -7.69 -4.44 -3.92
C SER A 17 -7.35 -5.85 -4.44
N SER A 18 -7.44 -6.11 -5.74
CA SER A 18 -7.27 -7.46 -6.30
C SER A 18 -5.82 -7.92 -6.48
N SER A 19 -4.82 -7.06 -6.21
CA SER A 19 -3.42 -7.29 -6.60
C SER A 19 -2.47 -7.67 -5.46
N PHE A 20 -2.94 -7.78 -4.21
CA PHE A 20 -2.07 -7.91 -3.05
C PHE A 20 -2.53 -9.02 -2.10
N VAL A 21 -2.13 -10.26 -2.38
CA VAL A 21 -2.25 -11.39 -1.45
C VAL A 21 -0.87 -12.00 -1.26
N VAL A 22 -0.30 -11.81 -0.06
CA VAL A 22 0.92 -12.51 0.39
C VAL A 22 0.49 -13.52 1.45
N SER A 23 0.84 -14.77 1.20
CA SER A 23 0.61 -15.94 2.04
C SER A 23 1.64 -16.02 3.17
N ASN A 24 1.19 -16.04 4.42
CA ASN A 24 2.00 -16.48 5.56
C ASN A 24 1.43 -17.79 6.09
N ALA A 25 2.22 -18.85 6.01
CA ALA A 25 2.01 -20.11 6.72
C ALA A 25 3.04 -20.17 7.85
N GLU A 26 2.58 -20.30 9.09
CA GLU A 26 3.42 -20.56 10.26
C GLU A 26 3.18 -21.98 10.73
N ASP A 27 4.25 -22.77 10.75
CA ASP A 27 4.31 -24.14 11.26
C ASP A 27 4.14 -24.19 12.78
N ALA A 28 3.20 -25.00 13.25
CA ALA A 28 3.03 -25.31 14.67
C ALA A 28 3.72 -26.64 15.00
N SER A 29 4.86 -26.58 15.70
CA SER A 29 5.55 -27.75 16.24
C SER A 29 4.87 -28.29 17.50
N SER A 30 4.80 -29.61 17.61
CA SER A 30 4.06 -30.37 18.63
C SER A 30 4.91 -30.63 19.89
N VAL A 31 4.55 -30.01 21.01
CA VAL A 31 5.13 -30.31 22.33
C VAL A 31 4.32 -31.40 23.04
N ALA A 32 4.94 -32.55 23.28
CA ALA A 32 4.35 -33.69 23.98
C ALA A 32 4.06 -33.38 25.46
N LYS A 33 2.80 -33.56 25.89
CA LYS A 33 2.35 -33.31 27.28
C LYS A 33 2.66 -34.51 28.19
N LYS A 34 3.53 -34.34 29.21
CA LYS A 34 3.66 -35.27 30.34
C LYS A 34 2.42 -35.18 31.24
N SER A 35 1.66 -36.27 31.39
CA SER A 35 0.57 -36.35 32.39
C SER A 35 1.02 -37.16 33.61
N SER A 36 1.39 -36.50 34.72
CA SER A 36 1.59 -37.18 36.00
C SER A 36 0.28 -37.17 36.81
N GLY A 37 -0.37 -38.34 36.89
CA GLY A 37 -1.56 -38.53 37.72
C GLY A 37 -1.30 -38.22 39.19
N VAL A 38 -2.35 -37.95 39.97
CA VAL A 38 -2.25 -37.56 41.40
C VAL A 38 -1.46 -38.59 42.22
N LEU A 39 -1.54 -39.89 41.86
CA LEU A 39 -0.77 -40.96 42.49
C LEU A 39 0.74 -40.87 42.22
N CYS A 40 1.13 -40.49 40.99
CA CYS A 40 2.54 -40.32 40.62
C CYS A 40 3.22 -39.18 41.39
N LYS A 41 2.46 -38.18 41.85
CA LYS A 41 2.98 -37.08 42.69
C LYS A 41 3.37 -37.54 44.10
N ILE A 42 2.85 -38.68 44.55
CA ILE A 42 3.10 -39.27 45.87
C ILE A 42 4.03 -40.50 45.74
N GLY A 43 4.61 -40.74 44.56
CA GLY A 43 5.51 -41.89 44.31
C GLY A 43 4.81 -43.25 44.25
N VAL A 44 3.48 -43.28 44.28
CA VAL A 44 2.66 -44.50 44.31
C VAL A 44 2.10 -44.79 42.91
N LYS A 45 2.15 -46.05 42.48
CA LYS A 45 1.68 -46.45 41.13
C LYS A 45 0.26 -47.01 41.15
N ARG A 46 -0.19 -47.61 42.25
CA ARG A 46 -1.49 -48.29 42.35
C ARG A 46 -2.22 -47.91 43.63
N ALA A 47 -3.53 -47.70 43.54
CA ALA A 47 -4.38 -47.32 44.67
C ALA A 47 -4.37 -48.34 45.83
N ASN A 48 -4.01 -49.60 45.55
CA ASN A 48 -3.93 -50.66 46.56
C ASN A 48 -2.85 -50.42 47.61
N GLN A 49 -1.82 -49.64 47.29
CA GLN A 49 -0.69 -49.28 48.16
C GLN A 49 -1.02 -48.15 49.15
N LEU A 50 -2.24 -47.61 49.11
CA LEU A 50 -2.71 -46.53 50.00
C LEU A 50 -3.39 -47.09 51.26
N THR A 51 -3.31 -46.35 52.37
CA THR A 51 -4.09 -46.63 53.59
C THR A 51 -5.60 -46.47 53.32
N PRO A 52 -6.49 -47.11 54.13
CA PRO A 52 -7.95 -47.06 53.89
C PRO A 52 -8.52 -45.64 53.77
N ARG A 53 -8.06 -44.71 54.62
CA ARG A 53 -8.44 -43.29 54.58
C ARG A 53 -7.95 -42.58 53.31
N CYS A 54 -6.72 -42.85 52.89
CA CYS A 54 -6.16 -42.31 51.64
C CYS A 54 -6.81 -42.90 50.39
N LYS A 55 -7.29 -44.16 50.44
CA LYS A 55 -8.11 -44.77 49.37
C LYS A 55 -9.43 -44.03 49.20
N SER A 56 -10.15 -43.77 50.29
CA SER A 56 -11.41 -43.01 50.28
C SER A 56 -11.21 -41.60 49.67
N LEU A 57 -10.22 -40.84 50.16
CA LEU A 57 -9.90 -39.52 49.60
C LEU A 57 -9.48 -39.58 48.12
N TYR A 58 -8.72 -40.60 47.71
CA TYR A 58 -8.37 -40.80 46.31
C TYR A 58 -9.63 -41.04 45.47
N THR A 59 -10.58 -41.87 45.91
CA THR A 59 -11.84 -42.10 45.19
C THR A 59 -12.67 -40.83 45.03
N GLU A 60 -12.82 -40.02 46.08
CA GLU A 60 -13.48 -38.71 46.00
C GLU A 60 -12.77 -37.77 45.04
N SER A 61 -11.43 -37.71 45.07
CA SER A 61 -10.64 -36.88 44.16
C SER A 61 -10.82 -37.30 42.69
N VAL A 62 -11.00 -38.59 42.41
CA VAL A 62 -11.26 -39.11 41.06
C VAL A 62 -12.65 -38.69 40.59
N ILE A 63 -13.66 -38.77 41.46
CA ILE A 63 -15.03 -38.33 41.18
C ILE A 63 -15.07 -36.82 40.91
N LEU A 64 -14.42 -36.01 41.76
CA LEU A 64 -14.32 -34.56 41.57
C LEU A 64 -13.59 -34.20 40.26
N ASN A 65 -12.49 -34.89 39.94
CA ASN A 65 -11.79 -34.68 38.68
C ASN A 65 -12.62 -35.11 37.45
N LYS A 66 -13.50 -36.10 37.59
CA LYS A 66 -14.47 -36.48 36.56
C LYS A 66 -15.51 -35.36 36.38
N HIS A 67 -16.06 -34.83 37.47
CA HIS A 67 -17.01 -33.71 37.43
C HIS A 67 -16.39 -32.45 36.81
N LEU A 68 -15.17 -32.07 37.23
CA LEU A 68 -14.43 -30.94 36.64
C LEU A 68 -14.16 -31.14 35.14
N ARG A 69 -13.83 -32.36 34.71
CA ARG A 69 -13.68 -32.68 33.28
C ARG A 69 -14.99 -32.53 32.53
N CYS A 70 -16.11 -33.00 33.09
CA CYS A 70 -17.43 -32.84 32.48
C CYS A 70 -17.83 -31.36 32.37
N ILE A 71 -17.63 -30.56 33.43
CA ILE A 71 -17.91 -29.13 33.44
C ILE A 71 -17.04 -28.41 32.40
N LYS A 72 -15.73 -28.65 32.38
CA LYS A 72 -14.82 -28.07 31.36
C LYS A 72 -15.25 -28.41 29.93
N LYS A 73 -15.64 -29.66 29.67
CA LYS A 73 -16.16 -30.07 28.35
C LYS A 73 -17.45 -29.34 27.99
N ARG A 74 -18.37 -29.14 28.95
CA ARG A 74 -19.60 -28.36 28.72
C ARG A 74 -19.28 -26.90 28.42
N CYS A 75 -18.41 -26.26 29.21
CA CYS A 75 -17.98 -24.88 28.96
C CYS A 75 -17.35 -24.71 27.58
N LEU A 76 -16.50 -25.64 27.14
CA LEU A 76 -15.93 -25.63 25.79
C LEU A 76 -17.02 -25.73 24.71
N LYS A 77 -17.94 -26.70 24.82
CA LYS A 77 -19.06 -26.82 23.88
C LYS A 77 -19.94 -25.56 23.82
N PHE A 78 -20.20 -24.93 24.97
CA PHE A 78 -20.96 -23.67 25.00
C PHE A 78 -20.18 -22.54 24.33
N LYS A 79 -18.88 -22.43 24.58
CA LYS A 79 -18.00 -21.46 23.91
C LYS A 79 -17.98 -21.68 22.39
N ASP A 80 -17.90 -22.93 21.94
CA ASP A 80 -17.92 -23.28 20.52
C ASP A 80 -19.25 -22.86 19.88
N ARG A 81 -20.38 -23.21 20.52
CA ARG A 81 -21.73 -22.82 20.07
C ARG A 81 -21.91 -21.30 20.00
N LEU A 82 -21.42 -20.57 21.01
CA LEU A 82 -21.45 -19.11 21.00
C LEU A 82 -20.65 -18.55 19.83
N SER A 83 -19.43 -19.05 19.59
CA SER A 83 -18.62 -18.59 18.46
C SER A 83 -19.27 -18.85 17.11
N VAL A 84 -20.00 -19.97 16.98
CA VAL A 84 -20.74 -20.29 15.74
C VAL A 84 -21.93 -19.35 15.58
N ALA A 85 -22.70 -19.11 16.64
CA ALA A 85 -23.84 -18.20 16.61
C ALA A 85 -23.42 -16.75 16.28
N GLU A 86 -22.33 -16.27 16.88
CA GLU A 86 -21.74 -14.95 16.57
C GLU A 86 -21.35 -14.84 15.09
N LYS A 87 -20.64 -15.84 14.56
CA LYS A 87 -20.28 -15.88 13.13
C LYS A 87 -21.51 -15.89 12.23
N MET A 88 -22.54 -16.67 12.56
CA MET A 88 -23.77 -16.73 11.78
C MET A 88 -24.50 -15.39 11.78
N SER A 89 -24.60 -14.74 12.95
CA SER A 89 -25.14 -13.38 13.09
C SER A 89 -24.42 -12.39 12.20
N ASP A 90 -23.08 -12.36 12.26
CA ASP A 90 -22.27 -11.45 11.45
C ASP A 90 -22.46 -11.71 9.96
N THR A 91 -22.51 -12.98 9.53
CA THR A 91 -22.73 -13.31 8.12
C THR A 91 -24.12 -12.91 7.61
N LEU A 92 -25.14 -13.00 8.46
CA LEU A 92 -26.51 -12.62 8.10
C LEU A 92 -26.64 -11.10 7.96
N ILE A 93 -26.10 -10.35 8.92
CA ILE A 93 -26.10 -8.87 8.91
C ILE A 93 -25.30 -8.38 7.70
N ASN A 94 -24.12 -8.95 7.47
CA ASN A 94 -23.27 -8.56 6.36
C ASN A 94 -23.88 -8.91 5.00
N SER A 95 -24.48 -10.09 4.83
CA SER A 95 -25.07 -10.49 3.54
C SER A 95 -26.27 -9.63 3.17
N LYS A 96 -27.14 -9.32 4.14
CA LYS A 96 -28.35 -8.51 3.91
C LYS A 96 -28.04 -7.03 3.68
N LEU A 97 -27.03 -6.46 4.35
CA LEU A 97 -26.65 -5.05 4.19
C LEU A 97 -25.76 -4.81 2.97
N THR A 98 -24.92 -5.77 2.58
CA THR A 98 -23.91 -5.57 1.54
C THR A 98 -24.45 -5.77 0.12
N SER A 99 -25.54 -6.53 -0.07
CA SER A 99 -26.05 -6.91 -1.39
C SER A 99 -26.43 -5.73 -2.30
N HIS A 100 -26.85 -4.61 -1.71
CA HIS A 100 -27.29 -3.42 -2.46
C HIS A 100 -26.29 -2.25 -2.40
N MET A 101 -25.13 -2.44 -1.77
CA MET A 101 -24.14 -1.37 -1.58
C MET A 101 -23.02 -1.45 -2.61
N THR A 102 -22.39 -0.31 -2.88
CA THR A 102 -21.09 -0.30 -3.58
C THR A 102 -20.03 -0.97 -2.71
N LYS A 103 -18.94 -1.49 -3.31
CA LYS A 103 -17.86 -2.14 -2.55
C LYS A 103 -17.27 -1.20 -1.49
N ALA A 104 -17.06 0.07 -1.82
CA ALA A 104 -16.56 1.08 -0.90
C ALA A 104 -17.52 1.31 0.28
N SER A 105 -18.83 1.46 0.01
CA SER A 105 -19.84 1.60 1.06
C SER A 105 -19.91 0.36 1.94
N ALA A 106 -19.82 -0.84 1.36
CA ALA A 106 -19.81 -2.09 2.12
C ALA A 106 -18.59 -2.18 3.05
N ILE A 107 -17.39 -1.83 2.56
CA ILE A 107 -16.17 -1.79 3.37
C ILE A 107 -16.33 -0.80 4.52
N PHE A 108 -16.82 0.41 4.23
CA PHE A 108 -17.05 1.44 5.25
C PHE A 108 -18.06 0.98 6.31
N THR A 109 -19.21 0.45 5.90
CA THR A 109 -20.25 -0.02 6.83
C THR A 109 -19.76 -1.18 7.69
N ARG A 110 -19.08 -2.17 7.10
CA ARG A 110 -18.47 -3.28 7.85
C ARG A 110 -17.44 -2.78 8.86
N LEU A 111 -16.64 -1.78 8.49
CA LEU A 111 -15.69 -1.16 9.40
C LEU A 111 -16.40 -0.52 10.60
N GLN A 112 -17.47 0.23 10.36
CA GLN A 112 -18.24 0.85 11.45
C GLN A 112 -18.82 -0.22 12.38
N LEU A 113 -19.47 -1.25 11.84
CA LEU A 113 -20.08 -2.31 12.67
C LEU A 113 -19.05 -3.07 13.51
N ARG A 114 -17.87 -3.36 12.93
CA ARG A 114 -16.82 -4.14 13.60
C ARG A 114 -16.08 -3.35 14.68
N GLU A 115 -15.78 -2.07 14.44
CA GLU A 115 -14.83 -1.31 15.28
C GLU A 115 -15.47 -0.24 16.16
N THR A 116 -16.76 0.07 16.01
CA THR A 116 -17.44 1.10 16.83
C THR A 116 -17.48 0.72 18.31
N ASN A 117 -17.70 -0.55 18.62
CA ASN A 117 -17.74 -1.04 19.99
C ASN A 117 -16.35 -1.10 20.66
N ASN A 118 -15.28 -0.99 19.87
CA ASN A 118 -13.92 -1.03 20.37
C ASN A 118 -13.43 0.34 20.83
N LYS A 119 -12.69 0.37 21.94
CA LYS A 119 -11.97 1.56 22.41
C LYS A 119 -11.01 2.06 21.32
N ALA A 120 -10.82 3.37 21.21
CA ALA A 120 -10.02 3.99 20.15
C ALA A 120 -8.63 3.36 19.94
N LYS A 121 -7.91 3.03 21.01
CA LYS A 121 -6.58 2.38 20.96
C LYS A 121 -6.62 0.89 20.59
N GLY A 122 -7.77 0.25 20.69
CA GLY A 122 -7.98 -1.17 20.37
C GLY A 122 -8.48 -1.42 18.96
N ARG A 123 -8.76 -0.38 18.19
CA ARG A 123 -9.32 -0.49 16.83
C ARG A 123 -8.28 -1.03 15.86
N ARG A 124 -8.67 -2.00 15.04
CA ARG A 124 -7.81 -2.60 14.01
C ARG A 124 -8.40 -2.38 12.62
N PHE A 125 -7.56 -1.91 11.70
CA PHE A 125 -7.96 -1.57 10.34
C PHE A 125 -7.23 -2.45 9.33
N THR A 126 -7.98 -2.99 8.37
CA THR A 126 -7.45 -3.74 7.22
C THR A 126 -6.80 -2.79 6.21
N LEU A 127 -6.05 -3.34 5.25
CA LEU A 127 -5.39 -2.51 4.23
C LEU A 127 -6.40 -1.80 3.32
N GLU A 128 -7.50 -2.47 2.94
CA GLU A 128 -8.57 -1.87 2.13
C GLU A 128 -9.26 -0.71 2.84
N GLU A 129 -9.56 -0.88 4.14
CA GLU A 129 -10.17 0.16 4.98
C GLU A 129 -9.24 1.38 5.10
N LYS A 130 -7.93 1.14 5.28
CA LYS A 130 -6.92 2.20 5.30
C LYS A 130 -6.79 2.88 3.95
N LEU A 131 -6.85 2.14 2.84
CA LEU A 131 -6.77 2.70 1.50
C LEU A 131 -8.01 3.54 1.17
N LEU A 132 -9.21 3.07 1.50
CA LEU A 132 -10.45 3.84 1.35
C LEU A 132 -10.39 5.14 2.15
N SER A 133 -9.92 5.04 3.40
CA SER A 133 -9.70 6.20 4.27
C SER A 133 -8.65 7.16 3.72
N LEU A 134 -7.58 6.64 3.13
CA LEU A 134 -6.53 7.42 2.50
C LEU A 134 -7.06 8.19 1.29
N LEU A 135 -7.94 7.57 0.47
CA LEU A 135 -8.59 8.25 -0.65
C LEU A 135 -9.44 9.44 -0.18
N LEU A 136 -10.24 9.25 0.86
CA LEU A 136 -11.03 10.33 1.46
C LEU A 136 -10.13 11.45 2.00
N TYR A 137 -9.05 11.09 2.70
CA TYR A 137 -8.08 12.05 3.24
C TYR A 137 -7.40 12.86 2.14
N LYS A 138 -6.98 12.22 1.04
CA LYS A 138 -6.35 12.88 -0.10
C LYS A 138 -7.31 13.81 -0.85
N ARG A 139 -8.61 13.49 -0.88
CA ARG A 139 -9.63 14.37 -1.48
C ARG A 139 -9.87 15.63 -0.64
N GLY A 140 -9.81 15.52 0.68
CA GLY A 140 -9.97 16.66 1.56
C GLY A 140 -9.61 16.37 3.01
N ALA A 141 -8.44 16.83 3.45
CA ALA A 141 -7.94 16.59 4.81
C ALA A 141 -8.84 17.19 5.90
N LYS A 142 -9.43 18.38 5.67
CA LYS A 142 -10.37 19.03 6.60
C LYS A 142 -11.68 18.26 6.70
N SER A 143 -12.23 17.83 5.57
CA SER A 143 -13.45 17.01 5.54
C SER A 143 -13.21 15.65 6.21
N TYR A 144 -12.03 15.07 6.02
CA TYR A 144 -11.64 13.84 6.69
C TYR A 144 -11.54 14.01 8.22
N ASP A 145 -11.06 15.15 8.72
CA ASP A 145 -11.03 15.41 10.17
C ASP A 145 -12.42 15.39 10.77
N LEU A 146 -13.37 16.05 10.12
CA LEU A 146 -14.77 16.03 10.53
C LEU A 146 -15.30 14.58 10.52
N LEU A 147 -15.10 13.85 9.43
CA LEU A 147 -15.54 12.45 9.32
C LEU A 147 -14.88 11.56 10.37
N SER A 148 -13.62 11.77 10.72
CA SER A 148 -12.89 10.97 11.72
C SER A 148 -13.39 11.19 13.15
N LYS A 149 -14.06 12.33 13.41
CA LYS A 149 -14.74 12.59 14.68
C LYS A 149 -16.12 11.94 14.73
N LEU A 150 -16.79 11.84 13.57
CA LEU A 150 -18.15 11.29 13.46
C LEU A 150 -18.15 9.75 13.33
N PHE A 151 -17.14 9.18 12.68
CA PHE A 151 -17.07 7.77 12.33
C PHE A 151 -15.78 7.12 12.83
N THR A 152 -15.78 5.79 13.00
CA THR A 152 -14.55 5.05 13.31
C THR A 152 -13.67 4.94 12.07
N LEU A 153 -12.71 5.86 11.98
CA LEU A 153 -11.74 5.93 10.88
C LEU A 153 -10.29 5.86 11.40
N PRO A 154 -9.33 5.44 10.55
CA PRO A 154 -7.91 5.53 10.87
C PRO A 154 -7.48 6.96 11.21
N GLY A 155 -6.57 7.09 12.18
CA GLY A 155 -5.98 8.41 12.47
C GLY A 155 -5.07 8.89 11.34
N ARG A 156 -4.88 10.21 11.24
CA ARG A 156 -3.94 10.83 10.27
C ARG A 156 -2.56 10.19 10.29
N ARG A 157 -2.01 9.96 11.48
CA ARG A 157 -0.70 9.30 11.65
C ARG A 157 -0.66 7.92 10.99
N THR A 158 -1.74 7.14 11.09
CA THR A 158 -1.83 5.83 10.43
C THR A 158 -1.79 5.95 8.91
N LEU A 159 -2.46 6.97 8.34
CA LEU A 159 -2.45 7.23 6.91
C LEU A 159 -1.10 7.76 6.42
N THR A 160 -0.45 8.65 7.18
CA THR A 160 0.90 9.15 6.87
C THR A 160 1.92 8.00 6.93
N ASN A 161 1.84 7.14 7.95
CA ASN A 161 2.70 5.95 8.05
C ASN A 161 2.43 4.94 6.92
N LEU A 162 1.25 4.94 6.31
CA LEU A 162 0.97 4.11 5.14
C LEU A 162 1.66 4.69 3.91
N LEU A 163 1.60 6.02 3.73
CA LEU A 163 2.27 6.72 2.64
C LEU A 163 3.80 6.65 2.73
N SER A 164 4.36 6.70 3.93
CA SER A 164 5.82 6.64 4.14
C SER A 164 6.44 5.30 3.71
N LYS A 165 5.62 4.27 3.46
CA LYS A 165 6.09 2.98 2.93
C LYS A 165 6.34 3.01 1.43
N ILE A 166 5.87 4.03 0.73
CA ILE A 166 6.06 4.18 -0.70
C ILE A 166 7.42 4.86 -0.89
N PRO A 167 8.42 4.19 -1.48
CA PRO A 167 9.71 4.82 -1.75
C PRO A 167 9.54 5.91 -2.80
N THR A 168 10.10 7.09 -2.54
CA THR A 168 10.11 8.22 -3.48
C THR A 168 11.55 8.68 -3.63
N ASP A 169 12.30 7.93 -4.42
CA ASP A 169 13.67 8.26 -4.77
C ASP A 169 13.72 8.96 -6.13
N THR A 170 14.73 9.81 -6.30
CA THR A 170 15.01 10.49 -7.57
C THR A 170 15.37 9.50 -8.67
N GLY A 171 15.01 9.83 -9.89
CA GLY A 171 15.21 9.00 -11.07
C GLY A 171 13.98 8.15 -11.38
N ILE A 172 14.22 6.99 -12.00
CA ILE A 172 13.16 6.13 -12.52
C ILE A 172 12.69 5.17 -11.42
N ASP A 173 11.43 5.28 -11.01
CA ASP A 173 10.84 4.40 -10.01
C ASP A 173 10.41 3.05 -10.63
N LYS A 174 11.12 2.00 -10.21
CA LYS A 174 10.87 0.62 -10.65
C LYS A 174 9.50 0.11 -10.20
N THR A 175 8.97 0.58 -9.08
CA THR A 175 7.66 0.15 -8.58
C THR A 175 6.53 0.71 -9.45
N LEU A 176 6.60 1.99 -9.79
CA LEU A 176 5.68 2.64 -10.74
C LEU A 176 5.73 1.99 -12.12
N ILE A 177 6.91 1.59 -12.60
CA ILE A 177 7.07 0.83 -13.84
C ILE A 177 6.33 -0.51 -13.77
N LYS A 178 6.47 -1.28 -12.69
CA LYS A 178 5.75 -2.56 -12.53
C LYS A 178 4.24 -2.36 -12.56
N VAL A 179 3.74 -1.34 -11.87
CA VAL A 179 2.30 -0.99 -11.86
C VAL A 179 1.83 -0.60 -13.26
N LEU A 180 2.62 0.19 -13.99
CA LEU A 180 2.32 0.54 -15.38
C LEU A 180 2.20 -0.71 -16.25
N LYS A 181 3.10 -1.69 -16.11
CA LYS A 181 3.07 -2.94 -16.86
C LYS A 181 1.75 -3.69 -16.67
N GLU A 182 1.31 -3.84 -15.41
CA GLU A 182 0.04 -4.51 -15.11
C GLU A 182 -1.17 -3.75 -15.66
N ASN A 183 -1.16 -2.42 -15.59
CA ASN A 183 -2.21 -1.59 -16.16
C ASN A 183 -2.29 -1.70 -17.68
N VAL A 184 -1.15 -1.81 -18.37
CA VAL A 184 -1.06 -1.90 -19.83
C VAL A 184 -1.52 -3.26 -20.35
N LYS A 185 -1.36 -4.36 -19.58
CA LYS A 185 -1.90 -5.68 -19.96
C LYS A 185 -3.41 -5.63 -20.24
N ASN A 186 -4.13 -4.80 -19.49
CA ASN A 186 -5.58 -4.62 -19.62
C ASN A 186 -5.98 -3.66 -20.75
N LEU A 187 -5.03 -3.13 -21.53
CA LEU A 187 -5.28 -2.23 -22.65
C LEU A 187 -5.28 -2.97 -23.99
N SER A 188 -6.24 -2.62 -24.84
CA SER A 188 -6.27 -3.05 -26.25
C SER A 188 -5.10 -2.44 -27.03
N SER A 189 -4.72 -3.06 -28.15
CA SER A 189 -3.57 -2.62 -28.98
C SER A 189 -3.65 -1.15 -29.38
N LYS A 190 -4.85 -0.65 -29.73
CA LYS A 190 -5.08 0.76 -30.08
C LYS A 190 -4.95 1.71 -28.87
N GLN A 191 -5.09 1.23 -27.64
CA GLN A 191 -4.99 2.04 -26.43
C GLN A 191 -3.57 2.10 -25.84
N ARG A 192 -2.64 1.34 -26.43
CA ARG A 192 -1.22 1.27 -26.02
C ARG A 192 -0.37 2.40 -26.60
N PHE A 193 -0.93 3.23 -27.47
CA PHE A 193 -0.25 4.42 -27.98
C PHE A 193 -0.11 5.48 -26.88
N CYS A 194 1.12 5.92 -26.65
CA CYS A 194 1.44 6.92 -25.65
C CYS A 194 2.52 7.89 -26.11
N VAL A 195 2.56 9.06 -25.45
CA VAL A 195 3.53 10.14 -25.65
C VAL A 195 4.25 10.36 -24.32
N VAL A 196 5.56 10.59 -24.38
CA VAL A 196 6.37 11.00 -23.24
C VAL A 196 6.38 12.53 -23.19
N LEU A 197 6.01 13.07 -22.04
CA LEU A 197 6.03 14.49 -21.73
C LEU A 197 7.09 14.71 -20.66
N PHE A 198 7.81 15.83 -20.78
CA PHE A 198 8.70 16.28 -19.72
C PHE A 198 8.63 17.79 -19.60
N ASP A 199 8.81 18.28 -18.39
CA ASP A 199 8.90 19.70 -18.12
C ASP A 199 9.75 19.96 -16.87
N GLU A 200 10.25 21.19 -16.76
CA GLU A 200 11.00 21.65 -15.58
C GLU A 200 10.06 22.47 -14.69
N VAL A 201 10.01 22.10 -13.41
CA VAL A 201 9.18 22.75 -12.39
C VAL A 201 10.09 23.50 -11.44
N SER A 202 9.89 24.81 -11.27
CA SER A 202 10.62 25.63 -10.30
C SER A 202 10.28 25.20 -8.88
N LEU A 203 11.30 25.15 -8.03
CA LEU A 203 11.25 24.81 -6.62
C LEU A 203 11.88 25.94 -5.80
N ASP A 204 11.43 26.06 -4.55
CA ASP A 204 12.14 26.88 -3.58
C ASP A 204 13.35 26.11 -3.08
N GLY A 205 14.54 26.63 -3.34
CA GLY A 205 15.80 26.06 -2.86
C GLY A 205 15.84 26.01 -1.34
N ASN A 206 15.70 24.82 -0.75
CA ASN A 206 15.76 24.61 0.68
C ASN A 206 16.32 23.23 1.02
N ILE A 207 17.11 23.15 2.08
CA ILE A 207 17.66 21.91 2.59
C ILE A 207 16.73 21.36 3.68
N GLN A 208 16.38 20.08 3.56
CA GLN A 208 15.58 19.39 4.58
C GLN A 208 16.25 18.09 4.99
N TYR A 209 16.37 17.88 6.29
CA TYR A 209 16.82 16.60 6.83
C TYR A 209 15.63 15.67 7.02
N ASN A 210 15.73 14.45 6.50
CA ASN A 210 14.72 13.42 6.72
C ASN A 210 15.23 12.39 7.73
N ASP A 211 14.74 12.47 8.96
CA ASP A 211 15.10 11.57 10.07
C ASP A 211 14.84 10.09 9.73
N SER A 212 13.82 9.80 8.93
CA SER A 212 13.41 8.42 8.65
C SER A 212 14.36 7.70 7.69
N THR A 213 14.97 8.44 6.76
CA THR A 213 15.94 7.92 5.78
C THR A 213 17.37 8.27 6.16
N GLY A 214 17.58 9.12 7.18
CA GLY A 214 18.87 9.68 7.53
C GLY A 214 19.51 10.51 6.43
N SER A 215 18.71 11.01 5.47
CA SER A 215 19.20 11.66 4.26
C SER A 215 18.81 13.14 4.21
N ILE A 216 19.74 13.95 3.71
CA ILE A 216 19.50 15.36 3.46
C ILE A 216 18.91 15.51 2.05
N SER A 217 17.80 16.21 1.90
CA SER A 217 17.16 16.59 0.63
C SER A 217 17.39 18.08 0.34
N GLY A 218 17.22 18.52 -0.91
CA GLY A 218 17.41 19.93 -1.32
C GLY A 218 18.64 20.20 -2.19
N PHE A 219 19.40 19.17 -2.52
CA PHE A 219 20.54 19.26 -3.43
C PHE A 219 20.19 18.71 -4.80
N GLU A 220 20.89 19.20 -5.82
CA GLU A 220 20.83 18.69 -7.17
C GLU A 220 21.17 17.19 -7.21
N ASN A 221 20.32 16.44 -7.90
CA ASN A 221 20.38 14.99 -8.00
C ASN A 221 19.73 14.53 -9.30
N ASN A 222 20.56 14.08 -10.23
CA ASN A 222 20.15 13.60 -11.55
C ASN A 222 19.71 12.11 -11.55
N GLY A 223 19.58 11.50 -10.37
CA GLY A 223 19.24 10.08 -10.19
C GLY A 223 20.42 9.10 -10.38
N LEU A 224 21.63 9.61 -10.65
CA LEU A 224 22.88 8.84 -10.75
C LEU A 224 23.91 9.37 -9.76
N SER A 225 24.11 10.68 -9.78
CA SER A 225 25.03 11.42 -8.95
C SER A 225 24.30 12.59 -8.30
N ARG A 226 24.83 12.98 -7.14
CA ARG A 226 24.36 14.11 -6.37
C ARG A 226 25.50 15.10 -6.24
N THR A 227 25.21 16.37 -6.50
CA THR A 227 26.18 17.47 -6.34
C THR A 227 25.89 18.22 -5.05
N GLN A 228 26.75 19.18 -4.69
CA GLN A 228 26.54 20.05 -3.54
C GLN A 228 25.84 21.38 -3.92
N HIS A 229 25.30 21.47 -5.14
CA HIS A 229 24.49 22.61 -5.55
C HIS A 229 23.06 22.47 -5.04
N PHE A 230 22.44 23.59 -4.70
CA PHE A 230 21.04 23.62 -4.32
C PHE A 230 20.16 23.34 -5.54
N ALA A 231 19.13 22.52 -5.33
CA ALA A 231 18.12 22.29 -6.35
C ALA A 231 17.08 23.41 -6.29
N ASP A 232 16.95 24.14 -7.39
CA ASP A 232 15.93 25.17 -7.61
C ASP A 232 14.91 24.74 -8.69
N HIS A 233 15.15 23.62 -9.39
CA HIS A 233 14.23 23.05 -10.38
C HIS A 233 14.14 21.53 -10.23
N SER A 234 13.01 20.97 -10.67
CA SER A 234 12.84 19.54 -10.87
C SER A 234 12.41 19.24 -12.29
N LEU A 235 13.19 18.39 -12.97
CA LEU A 235 12.83 17.83 -14.26
C LEU A 235 11.94 16.61 -14.05
N VAL A 236 10.70 16.66 -14.55
CA VAL A 236 9.69 15.62 -14.35
C VAL A 236 9.31 15.00 -15.68
N PHE A 237 9.34 13.66 -15.75
CA PHE A 237 8.87 12.89 -16.89
C PHE A 237 7.53 12.20 -16.58
N MET A 238 6.60 12.29 -17.52
CA MET A 238 5.30 11.64 -17.46
C MET A 238 4.95 10.99 -18.79
N ILE A 239 4.22 9.87 -18.74
CA ILE A 239 3.62 9.27 -19.94
C ILE A 239 2.15 9.66 -20.00
N ARG A 240 1.68 9.98 -21.20
CA ARG A 240 0.28 10.23 -21.49
C ARG A 240 -0.22 9.32 -22.60
N GLY A 241 -1.32 8.62 -22.36
CA GLY A 241 -2.01 7.84 -23.40
C GLY A 241 -2.68 8.75 -24.44
N VAL A 242 -2.56 8.39 -25.72
CA VAL A 242 -3.13 9.16 -26.84
C VAL A 242 -4.62 8.84 -26.99
N VAL A 243 -4.95 7.56 -27.18
CA VAL A 243 -6.32 7.10 -27.39
C VAL A 243 -7.08 7.05 -26.06
N LYS A 244 -6.51 6.35 -25.07
CA LYS A 244 -7.06 6.33 -23.72
C LYS A 244 -6.38 7.42 -22.90
N LYS A 245 -7.16 8.36 -22.37
CA LYS A 245 -6.64 9.42 -21.50
C LYS A 245 -6.21 8.84 -20.15
N TYR A 246 -4.93 8.54 -20.01
CA TYR A 246 -4.27 8.26 -18.74
C TYR A 246 -2.97 9.05 -18.65
N LYS A 247 -2.53 9.37 -17.43
CA LYS A 247 -1.25 10.02 -17.15
C LYS A 247 -0.54 9.24 -16.07
N HIS A 248 0.76 9.01 -16.22
CA HIS A 248 1.56 8.28 -15.23
C HIS A 248 2.92 8.96 -15.06
N PRO A 249 3.31 9.37 -13.84
CA PRO A 249 4.67 9.86 -13.60
C PRO A 249 5.67 8.72 -13.73
N MET A 250 6.81 8.99 -14.39
CA MET A 250 7.84 7.99 -14.66
C MET A 250 9.10 8.23 -13.86
N SER A 251 9.54 9.48 -13.82
CA SER A 251 10.74 9.87 -13.11
C SER A 251 10.71 11.35 -12.80
N TYR A 252 11.45 11.71 -11.76
CA TYR A 252 11.78 13.09 -11.47
C TYR A 252 13.24 13.17 -11.03
N THR A 253 13.90 14.27 -11.38
CA THR A 253 15.26 14.59 -10.95
C THR A 253 15.29 16.03 -10.46
N PHE A 254 16.32 16.36 -9.70
CA PHE A 254 16.54 17.70 -9.17
C PHE A 254 17.75 18.31 -9.86
N CYS A 255 17.63 19.56 -10.29
CA CYS A 255 18.65 20.29 -11.04
C CYS A 255 18.83 21.69 -10.46
N ASN A 256 20.00 22.27 -10.70
CA ASN A 256 20.27 23.68 -10.47
C ASN A 256 20.13 24.46 -11.79
N SER A 257 19.24 25.45 -11.82
CA SER A 257 18.80 26.20 -12.99
C SER A 257 18.25 25.30 -14.10
N THR A 258 19.01 25.09 -15.19
CA THR A 258 18.55 24.30 -16.35
C THR A 258 19.28 22.97 -16.41
N THR A 259 18.56 21.91 -16.74
CA THR A 259 19.20 20.60 -16.98
C THR A 259 20.16 20.69 -18.18
N SER A 260 21.39 20.20 -18.01
CA SER A 260 22.37 20.18 -19.12
C SER A 260 21.81 19.41 -20.32
N SER A 261 22.08 19.88 -21.54
CA SER A 261 21.59 19.22 -22.76
C SER A 261 22.01 17.75 -22.86
N HIS A 262 23.21 17.44 -22.37
CA HIS A 262 23.74 16.08 -22.29
C HIS A 262 22.92 15.21 -21.33
N ASP A 263 22.68 15.70 -20.10
CA ASP A 263 21.95 14.94 -19.09
C ASP A 263 20.47 14.80 -19.45
N LEU A 264 19.86 15.82 -20.05
CA LEU A 264 18.49 15.74 -20.55
C LEU A 264 18.37 14.65 -21.63
N ALA A 265 19.27 14.64 -22.61
CA ALA A 265 19.29 13.60 -23.65
C ALA A 265 19.49 12.20 -23.06
N HIS A 266 20.36 12.07 -22.04
CA HIS A 266 20.58 10.82 -21.33
C HIS A 266 19.34 10.35 -20.56
N GLN A 267 18.68 11.25 -19.81
CA GLN A 267 17.47 10.94 -19.06
C GLN A 267 16.31 10.55 -19.99
N ILE A 268 16.15 11.26 -21.12
CA ILE A 268 15.17 10.90 -22.16
C ILE A 268 15.43 9.47 -22.67
N ARG A 269 16.68 9.14 -23.02
CA ARG A 269 17.04 7.79 -23.49
C ARG A 269 16.71 6.73 -22.46
N LYS A 270 17.02 6.97 -21.18
CA LYS A 270 16.69 6.03 -20.09
C LYS A 270 15.19 5.82 -19.92
N VAL A 271 14.40 6.88 -19.95
CA VAL A 271 12.93 6.79 -19.84
C VAL A 271 12.37 6.01 -21.03
N LEU A 272 12.84 6.29 -22.25
CA LEU A 272 12.42 5.55 -23.44
C LEU A 272 12.80 4.06 -23.37
N GLN A 273 14.01 3.74 -22.91
CA GLN A 273 14.43 2.35 -22.68
C GLN A 273 13.56 1.65 -21.65
N ALA A 274 13.25 2.31 -20.53
CA ALA A 274 12.40 1.76 -19.47
C ALA A 274 10.98 1.44 -19.98
N ILE A 275 10.45 2.27 -20.88
CA ILE A 275 9.16 2.04 -21.53
C ILE A 275 9.24 0.92 -22.57
N HIS A 276 10.27 0.94 -23.42
CA HIS A 276 10.46 -0.04 -24.48
C HIS A 276 10.67 -1.47 -23.92
N LEU A 277 11.38 -1.58 -22.79
CA LEU A 277 11.58 -2.85 -22.08
C LEU A 277 10.25 -3.51 -21.66
N GLN A 278 9.18 -2.72 -21.48
CA GLN A 278 7.87 -3.28 -21.15
C GLN A 278 7.19 -3.99 -22.32
N ARG A 279 7.68 -3.82 -23.57
CA ARG A 279 7.16 -4.41 -24.82
C ARG A 279 5.64 -4.26 -25.05
N ALA A 280 4.99 -3.39 -24.28
CA ALA A 280 3.53 -3.32 -24.22
C ALA A 280 2.98 -1.91 -24.53
N LEU A 281 3.85 -0.89 -24.64
CA LEU A 281 3.46 0.46 -25.05
C LEU A 281 4.10 0.77 -26.40
N ILE A 282 3.30 1.33 -27.32
CA ILE A 282 3.77 1.81 -28.60
C ILE A 282 3.97 3.32 -28.44
N LEU A 283 5.22 3.75 -28.42
CA LEU A 283 5.56 5.16 -28.33
C LEU A 283 5.28 5.79 -29.68
N ILE A 284 4.32 6.72 -29.72
CA ILE A 284 4.28 7.65 -30.85
C ILE A 284 5.40 8.63 -30.57
N LEU A 285 6.48 8.52 -31.35
CA LEU A 285 7.63 9.41 -31.35
C LEU A 285 7.17 10.77 -31.90
N ASN A 286 6.37 11.46 -31.10
CA ASN A 286 5.98 12.82 -31.35
C ASN A 286 6.57 13.56 -30.16
N ILE A 287 7.83 13.97 -30.34
CA ILE A 287 8.47 15.02 -29.54
C ILE A 287 7.66 16.29 -29.86
N ILE A 288 6.44 16.37 -29.33
CA ILE A 288 5.48 17.40 -29.72
C ILE A 288 5.97 18.72 -29.09
N TYR A 289 6.62 19.50 -29.95
CA TYR A 289 6.65 20.96 -29.99
C TYR A 289 7.62 21.77 -29.11
N LYS A 290 8.50 21.18 -28.29
CA LYS A 290 9.59 21.98 -27.65
C LYS A 290 10.88 22.08 -28.50
N LEU A 291 10.97 21.31 -29.60
CA LEU A 291 12.07 21.39 -30.58
C LEU A 291 11.78 22.32 -31.79
N LEU A 292 10.56 22.84 -31.94
CA LEU A 292 10.21 23.74 -33.05
C LEU A 292 10.38 25.22 -32.70
N HIS A 293 10.53 25.57 -31.41
CA HIS A 293 10.74 26.95 -30.97
C HIS A 293 12.18 27.26 -30.52
N THR A 294 13.03 26.24 -30.32
CA THR A 294 14.46 26.46 -30.05
C THR A 294 15.27 26.66 -31.34
N THR A 295 14.74 26.26 -32.50
CA THR A 295 15.39 26.46 -33.82
C THR A 295 15.23 27.88 -34.36
N THR A 296 14.28 28.68 -33.88
CA THR A 296 14.06 30.04 -34.38
C THR A 296 14.90 31.12 -33.68
N ASN A 297 15.54 30.80 -32.54
CA ASN A 297 16.38 31.75 -31.79
C ASN A 297 17.91 31.54 -31.96
N ASN A 298 18.34 30.58 -32.79
CA ASN A 298 19.77 30.35 -33.11
C ASN A 298 20.15 30.87 -34.51
N ASN A 299 19.46 31.87 -35.04
CA ASN A 299 19.96 32.67 -36.16
C ASN A 299 20.88 33.77 -35.63
N LEU A 300 22.14 33.44 -35.34
CA LEU A 300 23.25 34.40 -35.34
C LEU A 300 24.59 33.66 -35.44
N ASN A 301 25.33 34.01 -36.49
CA ASN A 301 26.75 33.76 -36.76
C ASN A 301 27.19 32.34 -37.13
N ILE A 302 27.21 32.09 -38.45
CA ILE A 302 28.33 31.36 -39.06
C ILE A 302 28.86 32.25 -40.19
N GLY A 303 29.94 32.98 -39.89
CA GLY A 303 30.75 33.67 -40.88
C GLY A 303 31.49 32.66 -41.74
N GLY A 304 31.54 32.96 -43.05
CA GLY A 304 32.13 32.10 -44.05
C GLY A 304 33.65 31.99 -43.95
N ALA A 305 34.16 30.88 -44.47
CA ALA A 305 35.47 30.81 -45.09
C ALA A 305 35.38 29.78 -46.21
N THR A 306 35.71 30.26 -47.40
CA THR A 306 35.86 29.57 -48.67
C THR A 306 37.18 28.79 -48.73
N ASP A 307 37.32 28.03 -49.81
CA ASP A 307 38.57 27.59 -50.46
C ASP A 307 39.07 26.17 -50.11
N ILE A 308 38.83 25.19 -51.00
CA ILE A 308 39.61 24.80 -52.21
C ILE A 308 40.78 23.89 -51.84
N SER A 309 40.62 22.59 -52.09
CA SER A 309 41.37 21.75 -53.06
C SER A 309 41.20 20.27 -52.71
#